data_AF-A0A1U7CR29-F1
#
_entry.id   AF-A0A1U7CR29-F1
#
_cell.length_a   1.000
_cell.length_b   1.000
_cell.length_c   1.000
_cell.angle_alpha   90.00
_cell.angle_beta   90.00
_cell.angle_gamma   90.00
#
_symmetry.space_group_name_H-M   'P 1'
#
loop_
_entity.id
_entity.type
_entity.pdbx_description
1 polymer ?
#
loop_
_entity_poly.entity_id
_entity_poly.type
_entity_poly.pdbx_seq_one_letter_code
_entity_poly.pdbx_strand_id
1 'polypeptide(L)'
;MRRTAARRGIDRPNQPTINVKVRARWTIPLTAGLAITLAACGGPSTPPEPDSPAAYNNRGNVWLGKKEYEKANGDFNEAIRLDPGSVWPRLGKALVGLSTGREEAVADARLAIEAAGWKDENSIYATIVGHLGARRVKKDDVAKEVLDEADRKADKSHWPYPVVKYLRREIDEKALLALATDDDKMTEARCYLGIDQMLSGRPAEARENFLWVKEHGTPGYVEVPLAVAELDRLETEKPAGGK
;
A
#
# COMPACT_ATOMS: atom_id res chain seq x y z
N MET A 1 2.93 68.73 -26.83
CA MET A 1 1.88 69.32 -25.98
C MET A 1 1.35 68.25 -25.02
N ARG A 2 1.03 68.66 -23.80
CA ARG A 2 0.71 67.85 -22.60
C ARG A 2 -0.63 67.09 -22.70
N ARG A 3 -0.74 65.97 -21.94
CA ARG A 3 -1.75 65.63 -20.89
C ARG A 3 -1.94 64.09 -20.81
N THR A 4 -1.43 63.37 -19.80
CA THR A 4 -1.95 63.06 -18.43
C THR A 4 -3.20 62.16 -18.32
N ALA A 5 -3.07 61.20 -17.39
CA ALA A 5 -4.10 60.49 -16.58
C ALA A 5 -4.71 59.20 -17.22
N ALA A 6 -5.01 58.10 -16.50
CA ALA A 6 -5.09 57.84 -15.06
C ALA A 6 -4.94 56.33 -14.75
N ARG A 7 -4.42 56.02 -13.56
CA ARG A 7 -4.59 54.72 -12.87
C ARG A 7 -6.06 54.54 -12.47
N ARG A 8 -6.61 53.32 -12.61
CA ARG A 8 -7.66 52.79 -11.71
C ARG A 8 -7.40 51.31 -11.49
N GLY A 9 -7.31 50.94 -10.20
CA GLY A 9 -7.21 49.56 -9.75
C GLY A 9 -8.53 48.82 -9.93
N ILE A 10 -8.43 47.50 -10.03
CA ILE A 10 -9.56 46.59 -9.86
C ILE A 10 -9.23 45.68 -8.68
N ASP A 11 -10.13 45.78 -7.72
CA ASP A 11 -10.20 45.13 -6.42
C ASP A 11 -10.31 43.60 -6.56
N ARG A 12 -9.65 42.86 -5.67
CA ARG A 12 -9.82 41.40 -5.53
C ARG A 12 -10.93 41.14 -4.51
N PRO A 13 -11.96 40.32 -4.82
CA PRO A 13 -12.92 39.92 -3.80
C PRO A 13 -12.33 38.85 -2.86
N ASN A 14 -12.23 39.29 -1.60
CA ASN A 14 -12.16 38.61 -0.30
C ASN A 14 -12.55 37.11 -0.25
N GLN A 15 -11.64 36.25 0.24
CA GLN A 15 -11.96 34.89 0.72
C GLN A 15 -12.21 34.92 2.24
N PRO A 16 -13.34 34.41 2.77
CA PRO A 16 -13.52 34.32 4.21
C PRO A 16 -12.84 33.08 4.80
N THR A 17 -11.94 33.30 5.76
CA THR A 17 -11.36 32.30 6.65
C THR A 17 -12.40 31.83 7.67
N ILE A 18 -12.66 30.53 7.76
CA ILE A 18 -13.48 29.95 8.83
C ILE A 18 -12.57 29.43 9.96
N ASN A 19 -12.51 30.19 11.05
CA ASN A 19 -11.93 29.78 12.33
C ASN A 19 -13.02 29.08 13.16
N VAL A 20 -12.91 27.77 13.38
CA VAL A 20 -13.80 27.06 14.30
C VAL A 20 -13.18 27.08 15.71
N LYS A 21 -13.69 27.95 16.58
CA LYS A 21 -13.48 27.85 18.04
C LYS A 21 -14.50 26.85 18.62
N VAL A 22 -14.04 25.69 19.06
CA VAL A 22 -14.87 24.76 19.83
C VAL A 22 -14.86 25.17 21.30
N ARG A 23 -16.01 25.60 21.82
CA ARG A 23 -16.31 25.62 23.25
C ARG A 23 -17.65 24.91 23.45
N ALA A 24 -17.59 23.63 23.82
CA ALA A 24 -18.75 22.89 24.30
C ALA A 24 -18.62 22.76 25.82
N ARG A 25 -19.59 23.32 26.55
CA ARG A 25 -19.81 23.09 27.98
C ARG A 25 -21.29 22.79 28.11
N TRP A 26 -21.65 21.51 28.17
CA TRP A 26 -23.02 21.06 28.38
C TRP A 26 -23.06 20.22 29.65
N THR A 27 -23.72 20.77 30.67
CA THR A 27 -24.20 20.06 31.86
C THR A 27 -25.51 19.36 31.52
N ILE A 28 -25.65 18.08 31.84
CA ILE A 28 -26.90 17.31 31.69
C ILE A 28 -27.49 17.08 33.09
N PRO A 29 -28.76 17.41 33.35
CA PRO A 29 -29.49 16.81 34.47
C PRO A 29 -30.29 15.59 33.98
N LEU A 30 -30.22 14.49 34.75
CA LEU A 30 -31.11 13.34 34.64
C LEU A 30 -32.52 13.73 35.10
N THR A 31 -33.55 13.40 34.33
CA THR A 31 -34.78 12.76 34.86
C THR A 31 -35.66 12.15 33.76
N ALA A 32 -36.16 10.96 34.11
CA ALA A 32 -37.46 10.35 33.77
C ALA A 32 -37.75 9.96 32.31
N GLY A 33 -37.95 8.65 32.12
CA GLY A 33 -38.40 8.05 30.89
C GLY A 33 -39.89 8.24 30.60
N LEU A 34 -40.24 8.04 29.34
CA LEU A 34 -41.58 7.66 28.90
C LEU A 34 -41.45 6.90 27.58
N ALA A 35 -41.92 5.66 27.57
CA ALA A 35 -42.11 4.88 26.35
C ALA A 35 -43.33 5.42 25.60
N ILE A 36 -43.18 5.72 24.30
CA ILE A 36 -44.28 5.91 23.36
C ILE A 36 -43.97 5.11 22.09
N THR A 37 -44.98 4.35 21.68
CA THR A 37 -45.05 3.37 20.58
C THR A 37 -45.02 3.97 19.17
N LEU A 38 -44.53 3.13 18.24
CA LEU A 38 -44.37 3.23 16.77
C LEU A 38 -45.36 4.13 15.97
N ALA A 39 -44.81 4.88 15.01
CA ALA A 39 -45.09 4.72 13.56
C ALA A 39 -44.15 5.54 12.65
N ALA A 40 -43.46 4.82 11.74
CA ALA A 40 -42.99 5.19 10.38
C ALA A 40 -42.04 6.38 10.15
N CYS A 41 -40.74 6.08 9.97
CA CYS A 41 -39.98 6.21 8.71
C CYS A 41 -38.46 6.20 8.99
N GLY A 42 -37.75 5.27 8.36
CA GLY A 42 -36.31 5.04 8.53
C GLY A 42 -36.07 3.67 9.12
N GLY A 43 -35.70 2.70 8.27
CA GLY A 43 -35.29 1.37 8.72
C GLY A 43 -34.13 1.45 9.72
N PRO A 44 -33.81 0.34 10.43
CA PRO A 44 -32.66 0.34 11.32
C PRO A 44 -31.44 0.78 10.50
N SER A 45 -30.83 1.88 10.91
CA SER A 45 -29.46 2.21 10.55
C SER A 45 -28.62 1.03 11.04
N THR A 46 -28.40 0.05 10.18
CA THR A 46 -27.47 -1.04 10.43
C THR A 46 -26.14 -0.37 10.79
N PRO A 47 -25.53 -0.68 11.95
CA PRO A 47 -24.15 -0.29 12.19
C PRO A 47 -23.31 -0.80 11.00
N PRO A 48 -22.26 -0.08 10.56
CA PRO A 48 -21.40 -0.55 9.48
C PRO A 48 -20.97 -1.97 9.82
N GLU A 49 -21.31 -2.95 8.99
CA GLU A 49 -21.08 -4.35 9.31
C GLU A 49 -19.60 -4.54 9.67
N PRO A 50 -19.28 -4.94 10.92
CA PRO A 50 -17.90 -5.23 11.32
C PRO A 50 -17.28 -6.42 10.56
N ASP A 51 -18.08 -7.09 9.71
CA ASP A 51 -17.86 -8.43 9.21
C ASP A 51 -17.81 -8.54 7.67
N SER A 52 -17.37 -7.49 6.96
CA SER A 52 -17.11 -7.60 5.52
C SER A 52 -15.68 -8.07 5.23
N PRO A 53 -15.45 -8.90 4.18
CA PRO A 53 -14.09 -9.28 3.76
C PRO A 53 -13.17 -8.07 3.53
N ALA A 54 -13.71 -6.99 2.96
CA ALA A 54 -12.97 -5.75 2.71
C ALA A 54 -12.55 -5.04 4.00
N ALA A 55 -13.40 -5.03 5.04
CA ALA A 55 -13.05 -4.44 6.33
C ALA A 55 -11.89 -5.19 7.01
N TYR A 56 -11.94 -6.52 7.01
CA TYR A 56 -10.84 -7.35 7.50
C TYR A 56 -9.57 -7.14 6.68
N ASN A 57 -9.65 -7.11 5.35
CA ASN A 57 -8.49 -6.81 4.48
C ASN A 57 -7.85 -5.45 4.81
N ASN A 58 -8.66 -4.40 4.90
CA ASN A 58 -8.17 -3.06 5.17
C ASN A 58 -7.53 -2.96 6.56
N ARG A 59 -8.12 -3.60 7.57
CA ARG A 59 -7.56 -3.66 8.91
C ARG A 59 -6.26 -4.47 8.95
N GLY A 60 -6.19 -5.57 8.20
CA GLY A 60 -4.97 -6.35 7.97
C GLY A 60 -3.83 -5.50 7.40
N ASN A 61 -4.11 -4.66 6.40
CA ASN A 61 -3.14 -3.71 5.85
C ASN A 61 -2.66 -2.68 6.88
N VAL A 62 -3.56 -2.20 7.75
CA VAL A 62 -3.18 -1.30 8.86
C VAL A 62 -2.25 -2.02 9.86
N TRP A 63 -2.53 -3.28 10.19
CA TRP A 63 -1.64 -4.06 11.07
C TRP A 63 -0.30 -4.36 10.42
N LEU A 64 -0.29 -4.67 9.12
CA LEU A 64 0.94 -4.86 8.34
C LEU A 64 1.82 -3.61 8.42
N GLY A 65 1.26 -2.41 8.22
CA GLY A 65 2.02 -1.17 8.33
C GLY A 65 2.47 -0.82 9.74
N LYS A 66 1.78 -1.33 10.77
CA LYS A 66 2.23 -1.27 12.17
C LYS A 66 3.25 -2.35 12.52
N LYS A 67 3.61 -3.23 11.58
CA LYS A 67 4.49 -4.39 11.77
C LYS A 67 3.93 -5.41 12.77
N GLU A 68 2.62 -5.40 12.98
CA GLU A 68 1.88 -6.32 13.83
C GLU A 68 1.44 -7.54 12.99
N TYR A 69 2.44 -8.28 12.50
CA TYR A 69 2.27 -9.28 11.44
C TYR A 69 1.29 -10.40 11.76
N GLU A 70 1.22 -10.86 13.01
CA GLU A 70 0.27 -11.91 13.41
C GLU A 70 -1.18 -11.40 13.45
N LYS A 71 -1.39 -10.14 13.83
CA LYS A 71 -2.72 -9.51 13.73
C LYS A 71 -3.13 -9.32 12.28
N ALA A 72 -2.19 -8.89 11.43
CA ALA A 72 -2.41 -8.78 9.99
C ALA A 72 -2.85 -10.12 9.37
N ASN A 73 -2.10 -11.19 9.67
CA ASN A 73 -2.43 -12.55 9.24
C ASN A 73 -3.82 -13.00 9.71
N GLY A 74 -4.16 -12.74 10.98
CA GLY A 74 -5.47 -13.08 11.53
C GLY A 74 -6.61 -12.42 10.76
N ASP A 75 -6.47 -11.12 10.47
CA ASP A 75 -7.45 -10.37 9.69
C ASP A 75 -7.52 -10.84 8.23
N PHE A 76 -6.39 -11.10 7.58
CA PHE A 76 -6.41 -11.65 6.21
C PHE A 76 -7.04 -13.04 6.14
N ASN A 77 -6.78 -13.90 7.14
CA ASN A 77 -7.42 -15.21 7.20
C ASN A 77 -8.95 -15.09 7.33
N GLU A 78 -9.43 -14.13 8.12
CA GLU A 78 -10.87 -13.91 8.28
C GLU A 78 -11.50 -13.36 6.99
N ALA A 79 -10.81 -12.46 6.29
CA ALA A 79 -11.24 -12.00 4.97
C ALA A 79 -11.34 -13.16 3.96
N ILE A 80 -10.37 -14.07 3.94
CA ILE A 80 -10.37 -15.26 3.07
C ILE A 80 -11.47 -16.25 3.47
N ARG A 81 -11.76 -16.37 4.78
CA ARG A 81 -12.84 -17.23 5.28
C ARG A 81 -14.20 -16.76 4.79
N LEU A 82 -14.41 -15.44 4.78
CA LEU A 82 -15.66 -14.81 4.35
C LEU A 82 -15.80 -14.77 2.82
N ASP A 83 -14.71 -14.53 2.10
CA ASP A 83 -14.66 -14.62 0.64
C ASP A 83 -13.42 -15.41 0.18
N PRO A 84 -13.59 -16.71 -0.07
CA PRO A 84 -12.52 -17.55 -0.59
C PRO A 84 -12.02 -17.14 -1.98
N GLY A 85 -12.71 -16.27 -2.73
CA GLY A 85 -12.25 -15.76 -4.03
C GLY A 85 -11.33 -14.55 -3.93
N SER A 86 -11.23 -13.91 -2.75
CA SER A 86 -10.57 -12.62 -2.61
C SER A 86 -9.05 -12.67 -2.84
N VAL A 87 -8.56 -11.89 -3.81
CA VAL A 87 -7.14 -11.80 -4.16
C VAL A 87 -6.35 -10.99 -3.11
N TRP A 88 -6.88 -9.84 -2.69
CA TRP A 88 -6.18 -8.87 -1.83
C TRP A 88 -5.72 -9.43 -0.47
N PRO A 89 -6.53 -10.20 0.28
CA PRO A 89 -6.06 -10.78 1.54
C PRO A 89 -4.92 -11.79 1.36
N ARG A 90 -4.92 -12.54 0.25
CA ARG A 90 -3.83 -13.47 -0.07
C ARG A 90 -2.55 -12.72 -0.41
N LEU A 91 -2.67 -11.64 -1.19
CA LEU A 91 -1.56 -10.74 -1.45
C LEU A 91 -1.05 -10.10 -0.15
N GLY A 92 -1.95 -9.70 0.74
CA GLY A 92 -1.64 -9.20 2.09
C GLY A 92 -0.81 -10.21 2.90
N LYS A 93 -1.20 -11.49 2.92
CA LYS A 93 -0.41 -12.55 3.57
C LYS A 93 0.96 -12.73 2.91
N ALA A 94 1.04 -12.68 1.58
CA ALA A 94 2.31 -12.73 0.87
C ALA A 94 3.24 -11.57 1.26
N LEU A 95 2.69 -10.35 1.41
CA LEU A 95 3.42 -9.18 1.91
C LEU A 95 3.89 -9.33 3.36
N VAL A 96 3.07 -9.93 4.23
CA VAL A 96 3.50 -10.30 5.59
C VAL A 96 4.66 -11.28 5.52
N GLY A 97 4.56 -12.30 4.67
CA GLY A 97 5.62 -13.30 4.46
C GLY A 97 6.93 -12.65 3.97
N LEU A 98 6.86 -11.78 2.97
CA LEU A 98 7.98 -10.97 2.50
C LEU A 98 8.59 -10.12 3.63
N SER A 99 7.75 -9.47 4.44
CA SER A 99 8.21 -8.59 5.53
C SER A 99 8.86 -9.36 6.68
N THR A 100 8.46 -10.62 6.88
CA THR A 100 8.96 -11.48 7.97
C THR A 100 10.05 -12.46 7.54
N GLY A 101 10.31 -12.58 6.24
CA GLY A 101 11.25 -13.57 5.69
C GLY A 101 10.73 -15.00 5.84
N ARG A 102 9.42 -15.19 5.77
CA ARG A 102 8.75 -16.48 5.89
C ARG A 102 8.57 -17.15 4.53
N GLU A 103 8.74 -18.46 4.47
CA GLU A 103 8.69 -19.22 3.21
C GLU A 103 7.29 -19.24 2.59
N GLU A 104 6.26 -19.10 3.42
CA GLU A 104 4.85 -19.08 3.04
C GLU A 104 4.51 -17.92 2.09
N ALA A 105 5.36 -16.88 2.02
CA ALA A 105 5.17 -15.72 1.14
C ALA A 105 4.88 -16.12 -0.31
N VAL A 106 5.62 -17.12 -0.82
CA VAL A 106 5.48 -17.58 -2.21
C VAL A 106 4.19 -18.37 -2.40
N ALA A 107 3.81 -19.19 -1.43
CA ALA A 107 2.57 -19.97 -1.49
C ALA A 107 1.35 -19.04 -1.49
N ASP A 108 1.34 -18.04 -0.60
CA ASP A 108 0.27 -17.04 -0.54
C ASP A 108 0.20 -16.20 -1.82
N ALA A 109 1.35 -15.82 -2.39
CA ALA A 109 1.42 -15.13 -3.67
C ALA A 109 0.87 -15.98 -4.83
N ARG A 110 1.20 -17.27 -4.88
CA ARG A 110 0.67 -18.20 -5.91
C ARG A 110 -0.84 -18.35 -5.80
N LEU A 111 -1.38 -18.44 -4.59
CA LEU A 111 -2.83 -18.46 -4.38
C LEU A 111 -3.49 -17.16 -4.84
N ALA A 112 -2.83 -16.01 -4.66
CA ALA A 112 -3.34 -14.73 -5.17
C ALA A 112 -3.33 -14.68 -6.71
N ILE A 113 -2.26 -15.16 -7.36
CA ILE A 113 -2.16 -15.28 -8.82
C ILE A 113 -3.26 -16.19 -9.37
N GLU A 114 -3.47 -17.36 -8.75
CA GLU A 114 -4.50 -18.31 -9.15
C GLU A 114 -5.91 -17.70 -9.06
N ALA A 115 -6.21 -17.02 -7.95
CA ALA A 115 -7.50 -16.37 -7.74
C ALA A 115 -7.76 -15.24 -8.78
N ALA A 116 -6.73 -14.46 -9.11
CA ALA A 116 -6.83 -13.40 -10.12
C ALA A 116 -6.89 -13.97 -11.55
N GLY A 117 -6.22 -15.09 -11.80
CA GLY A 117 -6.26 -15.82 -13.07
C GLY A 117 -5.72 -15.04 -14.27
N TRP A 118 -4.75 -14.14 -14.05
CA TRP A 118 -4.12 -13.30 -15.09
C TRP A 118 -5.09 -12.37 -15.84
N LYS A 119 -6.24 -12.06 -15.24
CA LYS A 119 -7.27 -11.20 -15.87
C LYS A 119 -6.97 -9.71 -15.73
N ASP A 120 -6.15 -9.35 -14.75
CA ASP A 120 -5.88 -7.98 -14.34
C ASP A 120 -4.49 -7.85 -13.70
N GLU A 121 -4.15 -6.63 -13.26
CA GLU A 121 -2.90 -6.26 -12.63
C GLU A 121 -2.62 -7.02 -11.31
N ASN A 122 -3.64 -7.59 -10.65
CA ASN A 122 -3.45 -8.24 -9.34
C ASN A 122 -2.52 -9.45 -9.43
N SER A 123 -2.55 -10.17 -10.56
CA SER A 123 -1.61 -11.28 -10.81
C SER A 123 -0.16 -10.77 -10.92
N ILE A 124 0.02 -9.56 -11.44
CA ILE A 124 1.33 -8.93 -11.61
C ILE A 124 1.86 -8.45 -10.26
N TYR A 125 1.03 -7.82 -9.42
CA TYR A 125 1.42 -7.48 -8.04
C TYR A 125 1.81 -8.71 -7.23
N ALA A 126 0.99 -9.77 -7.27
CA ALA A 126 1.28 -11.02 -6.58
C ALA A 126 2.57 -11.69 -7.10
N THR A 127 2.84 -11.60 -8.40
CA THR A 127 4.11 -12.04 -8.99
C THR A 127 5.31 -11.32 -8.38
N ILE A 128 5.25 -9.99 -8.30
CA ILE A 128 6.35 -9.16 -7.77
C ILE A 128 6.61 -9.52 -6.29
N VAL A 129 5.56 -9.58 -5.48
CA VAL A 129 5.67 -9.92 -4.05
C VAL A 129 6.17 -11.35 -3.87
N GLY A 130 5.65 -12.32 -4.63
CA GLY A 130 6.09 -13.71 -4.59
C GLY A 130 7.55 -13.88 -4.99
N HIS A 131 8.01 -13.16 -6.02
CA HIS A 131 9.41 -13.14 -6.44
C HIS A 131 10.32 -12.60 -5.32
N LEU A 132 10.03 -11.42 -4.79
CA LEU A 132 10.84 -10.80 -3.73
C LEU A 132 10.82 -11.64 -2.45
N GLY A 133 9.67 -12.25 -2.13
CA GLY A 133 9.52 -13.17 -1.00
C GLY A 133 10.42 -14.41 -1.17
N ALA A 134 10.41 -15.03 -2.35
CA ALA A 134 11.26 -16.16 -2.67
C ALA A 134 12.75 -15.81 -2.56
N ARG A 135 13.16 -14.66 -3.11
CA ARG A 135 14.54 -14.17 -2.99
C ARG A 135 14.95 -13.96 -1.53
N ARG A 136 14.07 -13.40 -0.70
CA ARG A 136 14.35 -13.17 0.72
C ARG A 136 14.63 -14.47 1.49
N VAL A 137 13.94 -15.55 1.14
CA VAL A 137 14.19 -16.89 1.71
C VAL A 137 15.21 -17.71 0.89
N LYS A 138 15.97 -17.06 0.00
CA LYS A 138 17.04 -17.65 -0.81
C LYS A 138 16.59 -18.81 -1.72
N LYS A 139 15.35 -18.76 -2.21
CA LYS A 139 14.79 -19.68 -3.21
C LYS A 139 14.79 -19.02 -4.59
N ASP A 140 15.98 -18.76 -5.13
CA ASP A 140 16.17 -17.97 -6.36
C ASP A 140 15.60 -18.66 -7.61
N ASP A 141 15.58 -20.00 -7.63
CA ASP A 141 14.95 -20.81 -8.67
C ASP A 141 13.43 -20.56 -8.72
N VAL A 142 12.79 -20.59 -7.55
CA VAL A 142 11.36 -20.28 -7.41
C VAL A 142 11.08 -18.82 -7.75
N ALA A 143 11.96 -17.91 -7.32
CA ALA A 143 11.84 -16.49 -7.64
C ALA A 143 11.85 -16.25 -9.16
N LYS A 144 12.73 -16.95 -9.88
CA LYS A 144 12.80 -16.89 -11.34
C LYS A 144 11.56 -17.48 -12.00
N GLU A 145 11.10 -18.64 -11.53
CA GLU A 145 9.95 -19.36 -12.09
C GLU A 145 8.68 -18.49 -12.12
N VAL A 146 8.40 -17.78 -11.01
CA VAL A 146 7.22 -16.92 -10.90
C VAL A 146 7.26 -15.77 -11.92
N LEU A 147 8.44 -15.18 -12.17
CA LEU A 147 8.60 -14.14 -13.20
C LEU A 147 8.50 -14.71 -14.63
N ASP A 148 9.00 -15.92 -14.87
CA ASP A 148 8.87 -16.60 -16.16
C ASP A 148 7.41 -16.94 -16.47
N GLU A 149 6.61 -17.27 -15.45
CA GLU A 149 5.16 -17.45 -15.63
C GLU A 149 4.45 -16.15 -16.01
N ALA A 150 4.75 -15.05 -15.31
CA ALA A 150 4.18 -13.75 -15.60
C ALA A 150 4.49 -13.28 -17.03
N ASP A 151 5.72 -13.49 -17.50
CA ASP A 151 6.09 -13.17 -18.87
C ASP A 151 5.29 -13.97 -19.91
N ARG A 152 4.92 -15.23 -19.61
CA ARG A 152 4.08 -16.02 -20.51
C ARG A 152 2.61 -15.61 -20.50
N LYS A 153 2.06 -15.21 -19.34
CA LYS A 153 0.61 -15.12 -19.15
C LYS A 153 0.04 -13.71 -18.97
N ALA A 154 0.83 -12.77 -18.44
CA ALA A 154 0.33 -11.44 -18.12
C ALA A 154 0.12 -10.57 -19.38
N ASP A 155 -0.85 -9.67 -19.31
CA ASP A 155 -0.93 -8.53 -20.21
C ASP A 155 0.21 -7.55 -19.87
N LYS A 156 1.17 -7.44 -20.80
CA LYS A 156 2.40 -6.65 -20.62
C LYS A 156 2.20 -5.15 -20.81
N SER A 157 1.00 -4.72 -21.23
CA SER A 157 0.67 -3.31 -21.45
C SER A 157 0.26 -2.58 -20.17
N HIS A 158 -0.14 -3.32 -19.14
CA HIS A 158 -0.57 -2.75 -17.86
C HIS A 158 0.60 -2.53 -16.90
N TRP A 159 0.46 -1.48 -16.10
CA TRP A 159 1.21 -1.35 -14.86
C TRP A 159 0.73 -2.42 -13.86
N PRO A 160 1.60 -3.06 -13.04
CA PRO A 160 3.03 -2.80 -12.83
C PRO A 160 3.98 -3.70 -13.65
N TYR A 161 3.62 -4.17 -14.85
CA TYR A 161 4.48 -5.06 -15.64
C TYR A 161 5.93 -4.55 -15.89
N PRO A 162 6.20 -3.23 -16.02
CA PRO A 162 7.57 -2.73 -16.08
C PRO A 162 8.46 -3.17 -14.90
N VAL A 163 7.90 -3.34 -13.70
CA VAL A 163 8.63 -3.86 -12.53
C VAL A 163 9.04 -5.32 -12.77
N VAL A 164 8.17 -6.13 -13.39
CA VAL A 164 8.50 -7.51 -13.78
C VAL A 164 9.67 -7.53 -14.78
N LYS A 165 9.66 -6.67 -15.80
CA LYS A 165 10.79 -6.54 -16.74
C LYS A 165 12.10 -6.19 -16.03
N TYR A 166 12.04 -5.26 -15.07
CA TYR A 166 13.20 -4.89 -14.27
C TYR A 166 13.74 -6.06 -13.44
N LEU A 167 12.87 -6.77 -12.71
CA LEU A 167 13.27 -7.92 -11.89
C LEU A 167 13.84 -9.07 -12.73
N ARG A 168 13.36 -9.21 -13.97
CA ARG A 168 13.89 -10.13 -15.00
C ARG A 168 15.19 -9.65 -15.64
N ARG A 169 15.67 -8.45 -15.29
CA ARG A 169 16.87 -7.78 -15.84
C ARG A 169 16.80 -7.46 -17.33
N GLU A 170 15.58 -7.28 -17.85
CA GLU A 170 15.33 -6.88 -19.25
C GLU A 170 15.45 -5.36 -19.43
N ILE A 171 15.20 -4.60 -18.37
CA ILE A 171 15.42 -3.15 -18.29
C ILE A 171 16.22 -2.82 -17.04
N ASP A 172 16.96 -1.72 -17.08
CA ASP A 172 17.70 -1.22 -15.92
C ASP A 172 16.84 -0.33 -15.01
N GLU A 173 17.43 0.10 -13.89
CA GLU A 173 16.76 0.93 -12.87
C GLU A 173 16.31 2.28 -13.45
N LYS A 174 17.13 2.88 -14.30
CA LYS A 174 16.84 4.17 -14.93
C LYS A 174 15.63 4.05 -15.86
N ALA A 175 15.57 2.99 -16.66
CA ALA A 175 14.46 2.71 -17.55
C ALA A 175 13.16 2.43 -16.78
N LEU A 176 13.23 1.67 -15.67
CA LEU A 176 12.06 1.45 -14.80
C LEU A 176 11.52 2.79 -14.26
N LEU A 177 12.38 3.62 -13.67
CA LEU A 177 11.96 4.89 -13.10
C LEU A 177 11.46 5.90 -14.16
N ALA A 178 11.96 5.81 -15.40
CA ALA A 178 11.45 6.62 -16.51
C ALA A 178 10.04 6.22 -16.98
N LEU A 179 9.63 4.95 -16.77
CA LEU A 179 8.29 4.46 -17.09
C LEU A 179 7.27 4.77 -15.99
N ALA A 180 7.73 5.09 -14.78
CA ALA A 180 6.89 5.55 -13.68
C ALA A 180 6.55 7.04 -13.84
N THR A 181 5.53 7.33 -14.64
CA THR A 181 5.22 8.71 -15.09
C THR A 181 4.44 9.58 -14.09
N ASP A 182 3.98 8.99 -12.99
CA ASP A 182 3.21 9.66 -11.94
C ASP A 182 3.64 9.13 -10.56
N ASP A 183 3.19 9.82 -9.50
CA ASP A 183 3.60 9.53 -8.13
C ASP A 183 3.15 8.14 -7.67
N ASP A 184 2.02 7.63 -8.17
CA ASP A 184 1.50 6.30 -7.84
C ASP A 184 2.46 5.22 -8.36
N LYS A 185 2.75 5.27 -9.67
CA LYS A 185 3.72 4.35 -10.30
C LYS A 185 5.11 4.51 -9.70
N MET A 186 5.52 5.74 -9.37
CA MET A 186 6.84 6.01 -8.79
C MET A 186 6.97 5.44 -7.38
N THR A 187 5.90 5.52 -6.58
CA THR A 187 5.80 4.90 -5.24
C THR A 187 6.07 3.41 -5.33
N GLU A 188 5.37 2.73 -6.24
CA GLU A 188 5.48 1.29 -6.41
C GLU A 188 6.84 0.88 -6.96
N ALA A 189 7.28 1.55 -8.03
CA ALA A 189 8.57 1.27 -8.66
C ALA A 189 9.72 1.38 -7.66
N ARG A 190 9.78 2.46 -6.89
CA ARG A 190 10.85 2.70 -5.93
C ARG A 190 10.78 1.75 -4.73
N CYS A 191 9.59 1.40 -4.27
CA CYS A 191 9.45 0.41 -3.19
C CYS A 191 10.03 -0.95 -3.61
N TYR A 192 9.59 -1.49 -4.76
CA TYR A 192 10.06 -2.79 -5.24
C TYR A 192 11.54 -2.77 -5.64
N LEU A 193 12.00 -1.67 -6.26
CA LEU A 193 13.41 -1.44 -6.57
C LEU A 193 14.27 -1.45 -5.29
N GLY A 194 13.85 -0.73 -4.25
CA GLY A 194 14.58 -0.68 -2.98
C GLY A 194 14.68 -2.05 -2.32
N ILE A 195 13.60 -2.85 -2.33
CA ILE A 195 13.63 -4.21 -1.80
C ILE A 195 14.60 -5.09 -2.61
N ASP A 196 14.57 -5.03 -3.94
CA ASP A 196 15.48 -5.76 -4.81
C ASP A 196 16.95 -5.39 -4.57
N GLN A 197 17.24 -4.10 -4.45
CA GLN A 197 18.57 -3.56 -4.13
C GLN A 197 19.07 -4.09 -2.78
N MET A 198 18.23 -4.03 -1.75
CA MET A 198 18.59 -4.53 -0.42
C MET A 198 18.88 -6.04 -0.44
N LEU A 199 18.02 -6.84 -1.09
CA LEU A 199 18.23 -8.29 -1.26
C LEU A 199 19.47 -8.63 -2.11
N SER A 200 19.97 -7.66 -2.87
CA SER A 200 21.18 -7.79 -3.69
C SER A 200 22.43 -7.18 -3.03
N GLY A 201 22.36 -6.86 -1.73
CA GLY A 201 23.51 -6.32 -0.98
C GLY A 201 23.83 -4.85 -1.28
N ARG A 202 22.85 -4.08 -1.75
CA ARG A 202 22.95 -2.65 -2.07
C ARG A 202 22.08 -1.77 -1.14
N PRO A 203 22.38 -1.73 0.17
CA PRO A 203 21.53 -1.07 1.16
C PRO A 203 21.55 0.47 1.08
N ALA A 204 22.61 1.06 0.54
CA ALA A 204 22.70 2.51 0.40
C ALA A 204 21.72 3.02 -0.66
N GLU A 205 21.70 2.39 -1.84
CA GLU A 205 20.76 2.69 -2.91
C GLU A 205 19.31 2.36 -2.49
N ALA A 206 19.11 1.23 -1.79
CA ALA A 206 17.80 0.86 -1.26
C ALA A 206 17.25 1.94 -0.31
N ARG A 207 18.11 2.47 0.56
CA ARG A 207 17.74 3.53 1.50
C ARG A 207 17.26 4.80 0.81
N GLU A 208 17.92 5.21 -0.28
CA GLU A 208 17.49 6.37 -1.07
C GLU A 208 16.08 6.19 -1.63
N ASN A 209 15.80 5.00 -2.16
CA ASN A 209 14.47 4.67 -2.67
C ASN A 209 13.40 4.67 -1.57
N PHE A 210 13.68 4.06 -0.42
CA PHE A 210 12.71 4.03 0.68
C PHE A 210 12.46 5.41 1.31
N LEU A 211 13.49 6.26 1.40
CA LEU A 211 13.31 7.64 1.84
C LEU A 211 12.44 8.43 0.88
N TRP A 212 12.66 8.28 -0.43
CA TRP A 212 11.81 8.92 -1.42
C TRP A 212 10.35 8.51 -1.23
N VAL A 213 10.08 7.20 -1.08
CA VAL A 213 8.72 6.67 -0.87
C VAL A 213 8.11 7.19 0.43
N LYS A 214 8.89 7.30 1.51
CA LYS A 214 8.42 7.86 2.78
C LYS A 214 8.02 9.33 2.68
N GLU A 215 8.75 10.11 1.88
CA GLU A 215 8.57 11.56 1.76
C GLU A 215 7.53 11.96 0.71
N HIS A 216 7.46 11.23 -0.41
CA HIS A 216 6.70 11.59 -1.60
C HIS A 216 5.67 10.53 -2.01
N GLY A 217 5.69 9.35 -1.39
CA GLY A 217 4.86 8.24 -1.81
C GLY A 217 3.36 8.50 -1.62
N THR A 218 2.54 7.91 -2.49
CA THR A 218 1.09 8.13 -2.49
C THR A 218 0.46 7.56 -1.21
N PRO A 219 -0.20 8.39 -0.38
CA PRO A 219 -0.82 7.93 0.86
C PRO A 219 -1.89 6.85 0.60
N GLY A 220 -1.87 5.79 1.40
CA GLY A 220 -2.83 4.69 1.31
C GLY A 220 -2.37 3.49 0.46
N TYR A 221 -1.32 3.65 -0.34
CA TYR A 221 -0.66 2.53 -1.02
C TYR A 221 0.09 1.67 -0.01
N VAL A 222 0.07 0.35 -0.18
CA VAL A 222 0.70 -0.60 0.75
C VAL A 222 2.23 -0.54 0.70
N GLU A 223 2.76 -0.04 -0.42
CA GLU A 223 4.17 0.17 -0.68
C GLU A 223 4.79 1.23 0.23
N VAL A 224 4.01 2.22 0.68
CA VAL A 224 4.48 3.24 1.62
C VAL A 224 4.84 2.64 2.97
N PRO A 225 3.93 1.97 3.71
CA PRO A 225 4.29 1.34 4.97
C PRO A 225 5.31 0.21 4.79
N LEU A 226 5.32 -0.49 3.64
CA LEU A 226 6.34 -1.51 3.35
C LEU A 226 7.74 -0.89 3.23
N ALA A 227 7.90 0.18 2.46
CA ALA A 227 9.16 0.90 2.32
C ALA A 227 9.65 1.49 3.66
N VAL A 228 8.73 2.06 4.46
CA VAL A 228 9.05 2.54 5.81
C VAL A 228 9.52 1.39 6.71
N ALA A 229 8.89 0.23 6.63
CA ALA A 229 9.28 -0.92 7.42
C ALA A 229 10.69 -1.43 7.07
N GLU A 230 11.06 -1.44 5.79
CA GLU A 230 12.39 -1.81 5.32
C GLU A 230 13.44 -0.76 5.63
N LEU A 231 13.10 0.53 5.56
CA LEU A 231 13.97 1.61 6.00
C LEU A 231 14.33 1.48 7.48
N ASP A 232 13.35 1.23 8.34
CA ASP A 232 13.59 1.02 9.77
C ASP A 232 14.44 -0.24 10.02
N ARG A 233 14.29 -1.29 9.20
CA ARG A 233 15.14 -2.48 9.28
C ARG A 233 16.60 -2.13 8.96
N LEU A 234 16.85 -1.39 7.89
CA LEU A 234 18.20 -0.92 7.52
C LEU A 234 18.83 -0.05 8.62
N GLU A 235 18.03 0.77 9.29
CA GLU A 235 18.52 1.67 10.33
C GLU A 235 18.80 0.97 11.66
N THR A 236 18.07 -0.11 11.96
CA THR A 236 18.30 -0.94 13.16
C THR A 236 19.42 -1.96 12.98
N GLU A 237 19.68 -2.42 11.76
CA GLU A 237 20.74 -3.41 11.43
C GLU A 237 22.15 -2.79 11.27
N LYS A 238 22.36 -1.50 11.56
CA LYS A 238 23.69 -0.88 11.51
C LYS A 238 24.70 -1.70 12.34
N PRO A 239 25.87 -2.08 11.79
CA PRO A 239 26.89 -2.76 12.57
C PRO A 239 27.33 -1.84 13.72
N ALA A 240 27.39 -2.39 14.93
CA ALA A 240 27.95 -1.70 16.07
C ALA A 240 29.32 -1.13 15.67
N GLY A 241 29.47 0.19 15.81
CA GLY A 241 30.58 1.03 15.39
C GLY A 241 31.88 0.34 14.97
N GLY A 242 32.30 0.62 13.74
CA GLY A 242 33.72 0.60 13.40
C GLY A 242 34.45 1.62 14.28
N LYS A 243 35.24 1.10 15.23
CA LYS A 243 36.33 1.83 15.87
C LYS A 243 37.52 1.86 14.95
#